data_AF-A0A212EI72-F1
#
_entry.id   AF-A0A212EI72-F1
#
_cell.length_a   1.000
_cell.length_b   1.000
_cell.length_c   1.000
_cell.angle_alpha   90.00
_cell.angle_beta   90.00
_cell.angle_gamma   90.00
#
_symmetry.space_group_name_H-M   'P 1'
#
loop_
_entity.id
_entity.type
_entity.pdbx_description
1 polymer ?
#
loop_
_entity_poly.entity_id
_entity_poly.type
_entity_poly.pdbx_seq_one_letter_code
_entity_poly.pdbx_strand_id
1 'polypeptide(L)'
;MAFAPELRTHAQKVCSLYKQAMRQIESYYGQRNVVRYHQVILRSRFDANKCVSDPKDQRRLYWVGEHELFLTKHPLPIAKCKHMIG
;
A
#
# COMPACT_ATOMS: atom_id res chain seq x y z
N MET A 1 -7.46 16.26 1.27
CA MET A 1 -8.89 16.14 1.60
C MET A 1 -9.16 14.76 2.19
N ALA A 2 -9.64 14.69 3.43
CA ALA A 2 -9.93 13.44 4.12
C ALA A 2 -11.40 13.05 3.87
N PHE A 3 -11.67 12.32 2.79
CA PHE A 3 -12.97 11.67 2.62
C PHE A 3 -13.09 10.48 3.59
N ALA A 4 -14.27 10.33 4.19
CA ALA A 4 -14.62 9.18 5.02
C ALA A 4 -14.32 7.86 4.27
N PRO A 5 -13.87 6.80 4.97
CA PRO A 5 -13.42 5.55 4.33
C PRO A 5 -14.51 4.87 3.48
N GLU A 6 -15.78 5.08 3.83
CA GLU A 6 -16.95 4.64 3.07
C GLU A 6 -17.12 5.32 1.71
N LEU A 7 -16.69 6.58 1.58
CA LEU A 7 -16.84 7.39 0.36
C LEU A 7 -15.72 7.13 -0.67
N ARG A 8 -14.72 6.30 -0.35
CA ARG A 8 -13.60 6.03 -1.25
C ARG A 8 -13.94 4.95 -2.27
N THR A 9 -13.63 5.22 -3.54
CA THR A 9 -13.71 4.21 -4.59
C THR A 9 -12.72 3.08 -4.34
N HIS A 10 -13.01 1.87 -4.85
CA HIS A 10 -12.11 0.73 -4.69
C HIS A 10 -10.69 1.03 -5.20
N ALA A 11 -10.58 1.72 -6.35
CA ALA A 11 -9.28 2.14 -6.90
C ALA A 11 -8.51 3.08 -5.94
N GLN A 12 -9.18 4.01 -5.26
CA GLN A 12 -8.56 4.88 -4.26
C GLN A 12 -8.08 4.12 -3.02
N LYS A 13 -8.86 3.11 -2.59
CA LYS A 13 -8.49 2.22 -1.48
C LYS A 13 -7.23 1.43 -1.84
N VAL A 14 -7.20 0.79 -3.01
CA VAL A 14 -6.03 0.06 -3.53
C VAL A 14 -4.81 0.97 -3.66
N CYS A 15 -4.97 2.20 -4.17
CA CYS A 15 -3.87 3.16 -4.28
C CYS A 15 -3.32 3.57 -2.89
N SER A 16 -4.20 3.67 -1.90
CA SER A 16 -3.82 3.99 -0.51
C SER A 16 -3.05 2.83 0.12
N LEU A 17 -3.53 1.59 -0.06
CA LEU A 17 -2.85 0.36 0.36
C LEU A 17 -1.45 0.25 -0.27
N TYR A 18 -1.34 0.42 -1.58
CA TYR A 18 -0.06 0.40 -2.30
C TYR A 18 0.92 1.45 -1.77
N LYS A 19 0.44 2.69 -1.57
CA LYS A 19 1.27 3.77 -0.99
C LYS A 19 1.74 3.43 0.41
N GLN A 20 0.87 2.87 1.25
CA GLN A 20 1.25 2.46 2.62
C GLN A 20 2.31 1.35 2.59
N ALA A 21 2.13 0.33 1.76
CA ALA A 21 3.08 -0.77 1.63
C ALA A 21 4.47 -0.30 1.16
N MET A 22 4.53 0.63 0.19
CA MET A 22 5.81 1.21 -0.24
C MET A 22 6.52 1.98 0.88
N ARG A 23 5.78 2.75 1.70
CA ARG A 23 6.36 3.46 2.86
C ARG A 23 6.83 2.51 3.95
N GLN A 24 6.17 1.37 4.10
CA GLN A 24 6.59 0.33 5.02
C GLN A 24 7.90 -0.31 4.57
N ILE A 25 8.05 -0.64 3.29
CA ILE A 25 9.32 -1.12 2.72
C ILE A 25 10.45 -0.10 2.99
N GLU A 26 10.20 1.19 2.76
CA GLU A 26 11.16 2.26 3.08
C GLU A 26 11.50 2.32 4.57
N SER A 27 10.57 1.94 5.46
CA SER A 27 10.81 1.92 6.91
C SER A 27 11.66 0.74 7.37
N TYR A 28 11.56 -0.42 6.70
CA TYR A 28 12.35 -1.61 7.02
C TYR A 28 13.79 -1.53 6.47
N TYR A 29 13.97 -0.95 5.28
CA TYR A 29 15.25 -0.95 4.59
C TYR A 29 15.81 0.47 4.48
N GLY A 30 17.03 0.69 4.98
CA GLY A 30 17.72 1.98 4.85
C GLY A 30 18.41 2.19 3.50
N GLN A 31 18.82 1.11 2.81
CA GLN A 31 19.59 1.19 1.57
C GLN A 31 18.68 1.33 0.33
N ARG A 32 18.95 2.32 -0.53
CA ARG A 32 18.08 2.67 -1.67
C ARG A 32 17.94 1.55 -2.72
N ASN A 33 19.01 0.81 -2.98
CA ASN A 33 19.01 -0.33 -3.91
C ASN A 33 18.10 -1.46 -3.42
N VAL A 34 18.19 -1.81 -2.13
CA VAL A 34 17.35 -2.84 -1.49
C VAL A 34 15.88 -2.41 -1.48
N VAL A 35 15.62 -1.16 -1.08
CA VAL A 35 14.26 -0.58 -1.14
C VAL A 35 13.69 -0.70 -2.55
N ARG A 36 14.44 -0.28 -3.58
CA ARG A 36 13.97 -0.31 -4.97
C ARG A 36 13.66 -1.73 -5.42
N TYR A 37 14.52 -2.69 -5.10
CA TYR A 37 14.30 -4.11 -5.42
C TYR A 37 12.96 -4.61 -4.86
N HIS A 38 12.70 -4.38 -3.56
CA HIS A 38 11.44 -4.80 -2.94
C HIS A 38 10.22 -4.04 -3.48
N GLN A 39 10.36 -2.76 -3.80
CA GLN A 39 9.28 -1.98 -4.42
C GLN A 39 8.87 -2.54 -5.79
N VAL A 40 9.83 -2.97 -6.60
CA VAL A 40 9.56 -3.57 -7.92
C VAL A 40 8.86 -4.92 -7.77
N ILE A 41 9.29 -5.76 -6.82
CA ILE A 41 8.61 -7.03 -6.51
C ILE A 41 7.17 -6.78 -6.06
N LEU A 42 6.97 -5.81 -5.17
CA LEU A 42 5.63 -5.45 -4.71
C LEU A 42 4.77 -4.97 -5.89
N ARG A 43 5.32 -4.13 -6.77
CA ARG A 43 4.61 -3.66 -7.97
C ARG A 43 4.20 -4.82 -8.88
N SER A 44 5.10 -5.78 -9.12
CA SER A 44 4.82 -6.99 -9.91
C SER A 44 3.65 -7.80 -9.32
N ARG A 45 3.58 -7.96 -7.98
CA ARG A 45 2.45 -8.62 -7.31
C ARG A 45 1.12 -7.91 -7.54
N PHE A 46 1.11 -6.57 -7.53
CA PHE A 46 -0.10 -5.79 -7.80
C PHE A 46 -0.50 -5.86 -9.28
N ASP A 47 0.46 -5.80 -10.20
CA ASP A 47 0.19 -5.85 -11.64
C ASP A 47 -0.35 -7.24 -12.06
N ALA A 48 0.11 -8.33 -11.42
CA ALA A 48 -0.43 -9.67 -11.63
C ALA A 48 -1.94 -9.79 -11.30
N ASN A 49 -2.43 -8.98 -10.34
CA ASN A 49 -3.82 -8.99 -9.89
C ASN A 49 -4.66 -7.84 -10.49
N LYS A 50 -4.12 -7.08 -11.45
CA LYS A 50 -4.77 -5.88 -12.00
C LYS A 50 -6.04 -6.19 -12.80
N CYS A 51 -6.09 -7.36 -13.45
CA CYS A 51 -7.16 -7.74 -14.39
C CYS A 51 -8.28 -8.58 -13.74
N VAL A 52 -8.36 -8.64 -12.41
CA VAL A 52 -9.44 -9.36 -11.72
C VAL A 52 -10.75 -8.58 -11.92
N SER A 53 -11.72 -9.19 -12.62
CA SER A 53 -12.98 -8.52 -12.96
C SER A 53 -14.07 -8.68 -11.90
N ASP A 54 -14.09 -9.80 -11.15
CA ASP A 54 -15.15 -10.03 -10.15
C ASP A 54 -14.97 -9.07 -8.95
N PRO A 55 -15.97 -8.24 -8.62
CA PRO A 55 -15.92 -7.35 -7.47
C PRO A 55 -15.78 -8.08 -6.12
N LYS A 56 -16.20 -9.34 -6.01
CA LYS A 56 -16.02 -10.13 -4.77
C LYS A 56 -14.55 -10.48 -4.56
N ASP A 57 -13.90 -10.97 -5.61
CA ASP A 57 -12.48 -11.32 -5.58
C ASP A 57 -11.60 -10.08 -5.37
N GLN A 58 -11.94 -8.95 -6.00
CA GLN A 58 -11.27 -7.67 -5.75
C GLN A 58 -11.29 -7.29 -4.27
N ARG A 59 -12.46 -7.38 -3.61
CA ARG A 59 -12.57 -7.09 -2.17
C ARG A 59 -11.83 -8.08 -1.31
N ARG A 60 -11.86 -9.37 -1.67
CA ARG A 60 -11.12 -10.43 -0.97
C ARG A 60 -9.62 -10.16 -1.04
N LEU A 61 -9.07 -9.89 -2.21
CA LEU A 61 -7.65 -9.56 -2.40
C LEU A 61 -7.25 -8.29 -1.64
N TYR A 62 -8.11 -7.28 -1.66
CA TYR A 62 -7.91 -6.07 -0.87
C TYR A 62 -7.82 -6.37 0.63
N TRP A 63 -8.75 -7.16 1.16
CA TRP A 63 -8.77 -7.55 2.58
C TRP A 63 -7.54 -8.37 2.98
N VAL A 64 -7.12 -9.33 2.13
CA VAL A 64 -5.88 -10.09 2.33
C VAL A 64 -4.67 -9.15 2.36
N GLY A 65 -4.59 -8.18 1.44
CA GLY A 65 -3.52 -7.20 1.41
C GLY A 65 -3.48 -6.29 2.65
N GLU A 66 -4.63 -5.87 3.17
CA GLU A 66 -4.71 -5.11 4.43
C GLU A 66 -4.26 -5.94 5.62
N HIS A 67 -4.65 -7.22 5.67
CA HIS A 67 -4.23 -8.13 6.73
C HIS A 67 -2.72 -8.40 6.69
N GLU A 68 -2.15 -8.67 5.51
CA GLU A 68 -0.70 -8.80 5.31
C GLU A 68 0.04 -7.54 5.76
N LEU A 69 -0.44 -6.35 5.36
CA LEU A 69 0.16 -5.08 5.76
C LEU A 69 0.11 -4.87 7.28
N PHE A 70 -1.01 -5.22 7.91
CA PHE A 70 -1.18 -5.10 9.36
C PHE A 70 -0.20 -5.99 10.13
N LEU A 71 -0.06 -7.26 9.73
CA LEU A 71 0.86 -8.20 10.37
C LEU A 71 2.33 -7.80 10.21
N THR A 72 2.67 -7.24 9.06
CA THR A 72 4.05 -6.88 8.72
C THR A 72 4.40 -5.44 9.08
N LYS A 73 3.52 -4.72 9.78
CA LYS A 73 3.68 -3.28 10.03
C LYS A 73 4.92 -3.00 10.86
N HIS A 74 5.77 -2.08 10.37
CA HIS A 74 6.95 -1.64 11.11
C HIS A 74 6.52 -0.91 12.40
N PRO A 75 7.12 -1.24 13.57
CA PRO A 75 6.73 -0.63 14.85
C PRO A 75 6.99 0.88 14.90
N LEU A 76 8.05 1.34 14.22
CA LEU A 76 8.44 2.74 14.15
C LEU A 76 8.47 3.21 12.69
N PRO A 77 7.33 3.52 12.06
CA PRO A 77 7.30 3.92 10.66
C PRO A 77 8.02 5.26 10.48
N ILE A 78 8.67 5.44 9.32
CA ILE A 78 9.29 6.73 8.99
C ILE A 78 8.19 7.79 8.99
N ALA A 79 8.38 8.82 9.81
CA ALA A 79 7.46 9.93 9.86
C ALA A 79 7.38 10.56 8.47
N LYS A 80 6.16 10.76 7.96
CA LYS A 80 5.99 11.61 6.79
C LYS A 80 6.51 12.99 7.17
N CYS A 81 7.48 13.52 6.42
CA CYS A 81 7.70 14.96 6.43
C CYS A 81 6.33 15.59 6.13
N LYS A 82 5.76 16.30 7.10
CA LYS A 82 4.58 17.12 6.85
C LYS A 82 5.02 18.15 5.83
N HIS A 83 4.75 17.92 4.55
CA HIS A 83 4.77 19.01 3.60
C HIS A 83 3.78 20.04 4.16
N MET A 84 4.23 21.28 4.37
CA MET A 84 3.42 22.38 4.88
C MET A 84 2.06 22.34 4.19
N ILE A 85 1.01 22.14 4.99
CA ILE A 85 -0.35 22.29 4.53
C ILE A 85 -0.63 23.79 4.68
N GLY A 86 -0.61 24.51 3.56
CA GLY A 86 -1.35 25.76 3.42
C GLY A 86 -2.84 25.46 3.32
#